data_AF-A0A9P7J4I4-F1
#
_entry.id   AF-A0A9P7J4I4-F1
#
_cell.length_a   1.000
_cell.length_b   1.000
_cell.length_c   1.000
_cell.angle_alpha   90.00
_cell.angle_beta   90.00
_cell.angle_gamma   90.00
#
_symmetry.space_group_name_H-M   'P 1'
#
loop_
_entity.id
_entity.type
_entity.pdbx_description
1 polymer ?
#
loop_
_entity_poly.entity_id
_entity_poly.type
_entity_poly.pdbx_seq_one_letter_code
_entity_poly.pdbx_strand_id
1 'polypeptide(L)'
;MSEDGMPQPIEFFIASDASTIVEHTKRVLYLEDDDIAHIAEGQLHIHRLRRDESGKAETPAICNIETLEIEIAEIMKGKFNHFMQKEIHEQPQSVVNTMRRRVNFDDRFSHYGLLAKSFEHYSPAAVELPLGHQERV
;
A
#
# COMPACT_ATOMS: atom_id res chain seq x y z
N MET A 1 -9.69 -0.73 -28.17
CA MET A 1 -10.94 -0.84 -28.95
C MET A 1 -11.76 -1.94 -28.32
N SER A 2 -13.02 -1.67 -27.95
CA SER A 2 -13.98 -2.68 -27.50
C SER A 2 -14.41 -3.54 -28.69
N GLU A 3 -14.95 -4.74 -28.44
CA GLU A 3 -15.50 -5.62 -29.49
C GLU A 3 -16.59 -4.95 -30.35
N ASP A 4 -17.26 -3.91 -29.83
CA ASP A 4 -18.32 -3.16 -30.53
C ASP A 4 -17.85 -1.87 -31.24
N GLY A 5 -16.54 -1.61 -31.36
CA GLY A 5 -16.01 -0.47 -32.13
C GLY A 5 -16.23 0.93 -31.50
N MET A 6 -16.84 1.01 -30.33
CA MET A 6 -16.95 2.26 -29.56
C MET A 6 -15.63 2.62 -28.89
N PRO A 7 -15.26 3.92 -28.81
CA PRO A 7 -14.14 4.36 -27.98
C PRO A 7 -14.43 3.99 -26.53
N GLN A 8 -13.53 3.23 -25.91
CA GLN A 8 -13.63 2.94 -24.48
C GLN A 8 -13.50 4.27 -23.71
N PRO A 9 -14.45 4.60 -22.82
CA PRO A 9 -14.32 5.78 -21.98
C PRO A 9 -13.07 5.65 -21.11
N ILE A 10 -12.27 6.71 -21.06
CA ILE A 10 -11.11 6.80 -20.18
C ILE A 10 -11.51 7.48 -18.87
N GLU A 11 -11.17 6.86 -17.75
CA GLU A 11 -11.45 7.39 -16.42
C GLU A 11 -10.14 7.77 -15.74
N PHE A 12 -10.12 8.94 -15.11
CA PHE A 12 -9.00 9.43 -14.32
C PHE A 12 -9.45 9.57 -12.86
N PHE A 13 -8.68 8.99 -11.95
CA PHE A 13 -8.89 9.10 -10.50
C PHE A 13 -7.77 9.94 -9.90
N ILE A 14 -8.14 10.92 -9.06
CA ILE A 14 -7.19 11.77 -8.34
C ILE A 14 -7.37 11.47 -6.86
N ALA A 15 -6.28 11.10 -6.18
CA ALA A 15 -6.29 10.79 -4.76
C ALA A 15 -4.95 11.20 -4.12
N SER A 16 -4.98 11.51 -2.83
CA SER A 16 -3.77 11.77 -2.05
C SER A 16 -3.06 10.49 -1.62
N ASP A 17 -3.77 9.37 -1.58
CA ASP A 17 -3.25 8.07 -1.16
C ASP A 17 -3.70 6.97 -2.13
N ALA A 18 -2.76 6.10 -2.52
CA ALA A 18 -2.97 5.04 -3.49
C ALA A 18 -3.99 3.98 -3.03
N SER A 19 -4.13 3.75 -1.72
CA SER A 19 -5.08 2.78 -1.17
C SER A 19 -6.54 3.13 -1.47
N THR A 20 -6.85 4.41 -1.72
CA THR A 20 -8.21 4.86 -2.04
C THR A 20 -8.65 4.44 -3.44
N ILE A 21 -7.70 4.29 -4.36
CA ILE A 21 -7.97 4.04 -5.79
C ILE A 21 -7.59 2.63 -6.24
N VAL A 22 -6.91 1.85 -5.39
CA VAL A 22 -6.41 0.50 -5.74
C VAL A 22 -7.53 -0.48 -6.11
N GLU A 23 -8.76 -0.25 -5.65
CA GLU A 23 -9.95 -1.03 -6.05
C GLU A 23 -10.36 -0.78 -7.51
N HIS A 24 -10.03 0.39 -8.07
CA HIS A 24 -10.38 0.80 -9.42
C HIS A 24 -9.21 0.66 -10.40
N THR A 25 -7.98 0.95 -9.97
CA THR A 25 -6.79 0.87 -10.82
C THR A 25 -5.52 0.58 -10.01
N LYS A 26 -4.65 -0.26 -10.56
CA LYS A 26 -3.27 -0.45 -10.07
C LYS A 26 -2.25 0.45 -10.77
N ARG A 27 -2.65 1.12 -11.85
CA ARG A 27 -1.79 2.02 -12.62
C ARG A 27 -1.92 3.41 -12.03
N VAL A 28 -0.83 3.90 -11.48
CA VAL A 28 -0.77 5.20 -10.83
C VAL A 28 0.34 6.05 -11.42
N LEU A 29 0.15 7.36 -11.32
CA LEU A 29 1.15 8.35 -11.66
C LEU A 29 1.30 9.23 -10.43
N TYR A 30 2.49 9.31 -9.87
CA TYR A 30 2.80 10.21 -8.76
C TYR A 30 3.23 11.56 -9.32
N LEU A 31 2.60 12.62 -8.83
CA LEU A 31 3.01 13.99 -9.11
C LEU A 31 4.15 14.36 -8.16
N GLU A 32 5.18 15.02 -8.68
CA GLU A 32 6.25 15.60 -7.87
C GLU A 32 5.89 17.02 -7.43
N ASP A 33 6.71 17.60 -6.58
CA ASP A 33 6.60 19.01 -6.22
C ASP A 33 6.65 19.90 -7.48
N ASP A 34 5.87 20.97 -7.49
CA ASP A 34 5.70 21.91 -8.61
C ASP A 34 5.05 21.32 -9.87
N ASP A 35 4.59 20.05 -9.86
CA ASP A 35 3.81 19.49 -10.97
C ASP A 35 2.33 19.93 -10.90
N ILE A 36 1.79 20.25 -12.07
CA ILE A 36 0.40 20.65 -12.29
C ILE A 36 -0.21 19.69 -13.31
N ALA A 37 -1.14 18.86 -12.83
CA ALA A 37 -1.95 18.01 -13.68
C ALA A 37 -3.14 18.79 -14.27
N HIS A 38 -3.27 18.79 -15.58
CA HIS A 38 -4.38 19.37 -16.33
C HIS A 38 -5.06 18.27 -17.14
N ILE A 39 -6.32 17.99 -16.83
CA ILE A 39 -7.13 16.98 -17.53
C ILE A 39 -8.17 17.70 -18.38
N ALA A 40 -8.06 17.57 -19.70
CA ALA A 40 -8.98 18.16 -20.66
C ALA A 40 -9.19 17.20 -21.84
N GLU A 41 -10.41 17.16 -22.39
CA GLU A 41 -10.73 16.37 -23.60
C GLU A 41 -10.37 14.86 -23.49
N GLY A 42 -10.39 14.31 -22.28
CA GLY A 42 -10.00 12.91 -22.03
C GLY A 42 -8.49 12.67 -22.07
N GLN A 43 -7.68 13.72 -22.03
CA GLN A 43 -6.23 13.66 -22.01
C GLN A 43 -5.68 14.24 -20.70
N LEU A 44 -4.63 13.63 -20.18
CA LEU A 44 -3.87 14.11 -19.03
C LEU A 44 -2.60 14.81 -19.54
N HIS A 45 -2.45 16.09 -19.19
CA HIS A 45 -1.25 16.87 -19.41
C HIS A 45 -0.61 17.21 -18.07
N ILE A 46 0.72 17.14 -18.00
CA ILE A 46 1.48 17.51 -16.80
C ILE A 46 2.41 18.66 -17.16
N HIS A 47 2.30 19.74 -16.39
CA HIS A 47 3.09 20.94 -16.52
C HIS A 47 3.90 21.15 -15.25
N ARG A 48 5.14 21.61 -15.34
CA ARG A 48 5.94 21.99 -14.17
C ARG A 48 5.96 23.51 -14.01
N LEU A 49 5.79 23.98 -12.78
CA LEU A 49 5.66 25.42 -12.47
C LEU A 49 6.98 26.18 -12.64
N ARG A 50 8.12 25.53 -12.35
CA ARG A 50 9.44 26.10 -12.58
C ARG A 50 9.85 25.94 -14.04
N ARG A 51 10.48 26.98 -14.59
CA ARG A 51 11.40 26.83 -15.73
C ARG A 51 12.78 26.58 -15.17
N ASP A 52 13.52 25.68 -15.79
CA ASP A 52 14.96 25.61 -15.62
C ASP A 52 15.59 27.01 -15.79
N GLU A 53 16.76 27.22 -15.20
CA GLU A 53 17.51 28.49 -15.30
C GLU A 53 17.87 28.86 -16.75
N SER A 54 17.70 27.92 -17.69
CA SER A 54 17.93 28.10 -19.13
C SER A 54 16.71 28.62 -19.90
N GLY A 55 15.57 28.86 -19.23
CA GLY A 55 14.38 29.47 -19.82
C GLY A 55 13.66 28.60 -20.86
N LYS A 56 13.98 27.31 -20.92
CA LYS A 56 13.34 26.38 -21.85
C LYS A 56 12.00 25.94 -21.27
N ALA A 57 10.93 25.95 -22.09
CA ALA A 57 9.68 25.29 -21.73
C ALA A 57 10.02 23.82 -21.47
N GLU A 58 9.86 23.40 -20.22
CA GLU A 58 10.32 22.09 -19.79
C GLU A 58 9.63 21.02 -20.65
N THR A 59 10.43 20.07 -21.12
CA THR A 59 9.96 18.80 -21.67
C THR A 59 8.83 18.26 -20.79
N PRO A 60 7.75 17.68 -21.35
CA PRO A 60 6.70 17.08 -20.54
C PRO A 60 7.38 16.18 -19.50
N ALA A 61 7.10 16.44 -18.21
CA ALA A 61 7.68 15.69 -17.11
C ALA A 61 7.52 14.20 -17.44
N ILE A 62 8.65 13.47 -17.47
CA ILE A 62 8.64 12.04 -17.72
C ILE A 62 8.09 11.39 -16.46
N CYS A 63 6.76 11.38 -16.35
CA CYS A 63 6.08 10.70 -15.26
C CYS A 63 5.91 9.24 -15.68
N ASN A 64 6.66 8.36 -15.03
CA ASN A 64 6.50 6.93 -15.26
C ASN A 64 5.19 6.48 -14.61
N ILE A 65 4.39 5.75 -15.39
CA ILE A 65 3.23 5.06 -14.84
C ILE A 65 3.74 3.87 -14.06
N GLU A 66 3.53 3.88 -12.75
CA GLU A 66 3.90 2.80 -11.86
C GLU A 66 2.72 1.85 -11.67
N THR A 67 3.04 0.57 -11.45
CA THR A 67 2.05 -0.44 -11.07
C THR A 67 2.18 -0.72 -9.60
N LEU A 68 1.12 -0.47 -8.84
CA LEU A 68 1.07 -0.76 -7.41
C LEU A 68 1.22 -2.27 -7.17
N GLU A 69 2.20 -2.65 -6.35
CA GLU A 69 2.40 -4.02 -5.85
C GLU A 69 1.53 -4.33 -4.62
N ILE A 70 0.43 -3.59 -4.41
CA ILE A 70 -0.46 -3.78 -3.27
C ILE A 70 -1.56 -4.78 -3.65
N GLU A 71 -1.83 -5.73 -2.76
CA GLU A 71 -3.01 -6.59 -2.87
C GLU A 71 -4.20 -5.97 -2.12
N ILE A 72 -5.39 -6.03 -2.73
CA ILE A 72 -6.61 -5.44 -2.13
C ILE A 72 -6.90 -6.05 -0.74
N ALA A 73 -6.54 -7.32 -0.52
CA ALA A 73 -6.68 -7.97 0.79
C ALA A 73 -5.82 -7.30 1.89
N GLU A 74 -4.70 -6.68 1.54
CA GLU A 74 -3.79 -6.01 2.49
C GLU A 74 -4.37 -4.69 3.00
N ILE A 75 -5.26 -4.04 2.25
CA ILE A 75 -5.93 -2.79 2.69
C ILE A 75 -7.27 -3.03 3.40
N MET A 76 -7.87 -4.21 3.26
CA MET A 76 -9.18 -4.52 3.85
C MET A 76 -9.05 -5.15 5.25
N LYS A 77 -10.07 -5.02 6.11
CA LYS A 77 -10.09 -5.71 7.41
C LYS A 77 -10.17 -7.25 7.31
N GLY A 78 -10.71 -7.78 6.21
CA GLY A 78 -10.91 -9.21 6.01
C GLY A 78 -11.75 -9.84 7.13
N LYS A 79 -11.17 -10.82 7.82
CA LYS A 79 -11.82 -11.57 8.92
C LYS A 79 -11.81 -10.88 10.29
N PHE A 80 -11.20 -9.70 10.40
CA PHE A 80 -11.04 -9.00 11.67
C PHE A 80 -12.08 -7.88 11.85
N ASN A 81 -12.48 -7.62 13.08
CA ASN A 81 -13.46 -6.56 13.39
C ASN A 81 -12.83 -5.16 13.29
N HIS A 82 -11.53 -5.05 13.61
CA HIS A 82 -10.76 -3.80 13.65
C HIS A 82 -9.42 -3.92 12.90
N PHE A 83 -8.97 -2.83 12.27
CA PHE A 83 -7.68 -2.78 11.58
C PHE A 83 -6.51 -3.04 12.53
N MET A 84 -6.54 -2.43 13.72
CA MET A 84 -5.50 -2.64 14.73
C MET A 84 -5.33 -4.12 15.11
N GLN A 85 -6.44 -4.86 15.20
CA GLN A 85 -6.39 -6.30 15.47
C GLN A 85 -5.75 -7.06 14.30
N LYS A 86 -6.14 -6.77 13.06
CA LYS A 86 -5.52 -7.33 11.86
C LYS A 86 -4.01 -7.11 11.87
N GLU A 87 -3.57 -5.86 12.04
CA GLU A 87 -2.16 -5.48 12.01
C GLU A 87 -1.34 -6.21 13.08
N ILE A 88 -1.84 -6.31 14.33
CA ILE A 88 -1.19 -7.08 15.40
C ILE A 88 -1.02 -8.55 14.99
N HIS A 89 -2.05 -9.16 14.39
CA HIS A 89 -2.00 -10.55 13.95
C HIS A 89 -1.09 -10.76 12.73
N GLU A 90 -0.90 -9.76 11.88
CA GLU A 90 -0.08 -9.85 10.67
C GLU A 90 1.41 -9.55 10.90
N GLN A 91 1.77 -8.95 12.04
CA GLN A 91 3.15 -8.64 12.43
C GLN A 91 4.16 -9.78 12.21
N PRO A 92 3.88 -11.07 12.55
CA PRO A 92 4.84 -12.15 12.30
C PRO A 92 5.20 -12.28 10.82
N GLN A 93 4.21 -12.19 9.93
CA GLN A 93 4.42 -12.24 8.50
C GLN A 93 5.13 -10.98 7.98
N SER A 94 4.77 -9.80 8.51
CA SER A 94 5.42 -8.53 8.17
C SER A 94 6.92 -8.54 8.47
N VAL A 95 7.33 -9.12 9.61
CA VAL A 95 8.76 -9.28 9.98
C VAL A 95 9.47 -10.19 8.98
N VAL A 96 8.88 -11.34 8.65
CA VAL A 96 9.46 -12.27 7.65
C VAL A 96 9.59 -11.62 6.28
N ASN A 97 8.56 -10.94 5.80
CA ASN A 97 8.56 -10.23 4.52
C ASN A 97 9.65 -9.15 4.46
N THR A 98 9.83 -8.39 5.54
CA THR A 98 10.86 -7.35 5.65
C THR A 98 12.27 -7.95 5.60
N MET A 99 12.48 -9.09 6.26
CA MET A 99 13.79 -9.76 6.32
C MET A 99 14.13 -10.54 5.05
N ARG A 100 13.12 -10.99 4.28
CA ARG A 100 13.30 -11.88 3.11
C ARG A 100 14.26 -11.35 2.04
N ARG A 101 14.32 -10.03 1.83
CA ARG A 101 15.25 -9.38 0.89
C ARG A 101 16.57 -8.93 1.51
N ARG A 102 16.72 -9.10 2.83
CA ARG A 102 17.88 -8.60 3.61
C ARG A 102 18.72 -9.70 4.24
N VAL A 103 18.21 -10.93 4.32
CA VAL A 103 18.92 -12.08 4.89
C VAL A 103 19.36 -13.02 3.77
N ASN A 104 20.66 -13.11 3.55
CA ASN A 104 21.26 -14.09 2.65
C ASN A 104 21.63 -15.34 3.47
N PHE A 105 20.89 -16.44 3.30
CA PHE A 105 21.09 -17.66 4.09
C PHE A 105 22.42 -18.37 3.80
N ASP A 106 23.13 -17.95 2.74
CA ASP A 106 24.44 -18.47 2.35
C ASP A 106 25.61 -17.80 3.10
N ASP A 107 25.38 -16.59 3.65
CA ASP A 107 26.36 -15.91 4.49
C ASP A 107 26.09 -16.26 5.96
N ARG A 108 26.76 -17.33 6.38
CA ARG A 108 26.77 -17.95 7.71
C ARG A 108 26.22 -17.07 8.83
N PHE A 109 25.21 -17.62 9.53
CA PHE A 109 24.71 -17.26 10.85
C PHE A 109 25.83 -17.04 11.90
N SER A 110 26.56 -15.94 11.83
CA SER A 110 27.68 -15.70 12.75
C SER A 110 27.45 -14.54 13.73
N HIS A 111 26.26 -13.93 13.80
CA HIS A 111 26.04 -12.99 14.92
C HIS A 111 24.65 -12.83 15.54
N TYR A 112 23.57 -13.44 15.03
CA TYR A 112 22.26 -13.29 15.68
C TYR A 112 21.52 -14.61 15.81
N GLY A 113 22.10 -15.52 16.59
CA GLY A 113 21.34 -16.60 17.20
C GLY A 113 20.57 -16.04 18.39
N LEU A 114 19.30 -15.66 18.22
CA LEU A 114 18.31 -15.58 19.33
C LEU A 114 16.82 -15.41 18.91
N LEU A 115 16.44 -15.41 17.63
CA LEU A 115 15.02 -15.23 17.24
C LEU A 115 14.43 -16.36 16.36
N ALA A 116 14.83 -17.61 16.60
CA ALA A 116 14.27 -18.75 15.87
C ALA A 116 13.67 -19.87 16.76
N LYS A 117 13.48 -19.64 18.07
CA LYS A 117 13.02 -20.71 18.99
C LYS A 117 11.79 -20.42 19.85
N SER A 118 11.02 -19.37 19.58
CA SER A 118 9.92 -18.97 20.49
C SER A 118 8.49 -19.14 19.94
N PHE A 119 8.29 -19.68 18.73
CA PHE A 119 6.98 -19.63 18.07
C PHE A 119 6.17 -20.94 17.99
N GLU A 120 6.56 -22.00 18.71
CA GLU A 120 5.82 -23.28 18.64
C GLU A 120 4.72 -23.48 19.71
N HIS A 121 4.47 -22.54 20.64
CA HIS A 121 3.57 -22.83 21.78
C HIS A 121 2.56 -21.74 22.17
N TYR A 122 1.96 -21.04 21.21
CA TYR A 122 0.80 -20.18 21.52
C TYR A 122 -0.50 -20.69 20.90
N SER A 123 -1.16 -21.61 21.62
CA SER A 123 -2.58 -21.91 21.45
C SER A 123 -3.40 -20.92 22.28
N PRO A 124 -4.30 -20.12 21.70
CA PRO A 124 -5.14 -19.23 22.47
C PRO A 124 -6.30 -20.02 23.08
N ALA A 125 -6.12 -20.52 24.30
CA ALA A 125 -7.24 -20.92 25.13
C ALA A 125 -8.02 -19.67 25.54
N ALA A 126 -9.34 -19.69 25.32
CA ALA A 126 -10.27 -18.64 25.69
C ALA A 126 -10.12 -18.25 27.17
N VAL A 127 -9.93 -16.96 27.43
CA VAL A 127 -9.99 -16.38 28.78
C VAL A 127 -11.44 -15.97 29.03
N GLU A 128 -12.17 -16.77 29.81
CA GLU A 128 -13.44 -16.33 30.39
C GLU A 128 -13.16 -15.23 31.43
N LEU A 129 -13.79 -14.07 31.24
CA LEU A 129 -13.76 -12.95 32.20
C LEU A 129 -14.79 -13.21 33.31
N PRO A 130 -14.43 -13.12 34.60
CA PRO A 130 -15.39 -13.25 35.70
C PRO A 130 -16.32 -12.03 35.73
N LEU A 131 -17.63 -12.29 35.74
CA LEU A 131 -18.68 -11.29 35.90
C LEU A 131 -18.55 -10.60 37.26
N GLY A 132 -18.42 -9.27 37.25
CA GLY A 132 -18.34 -8.44 38.44
C GLY A 132 -19.62 -8.49 39.28
N HIS A 133 -19.41 -8.58 40.60
CA HIS A 133 -20.40 -8.32 41.64
C HIS A 133 -21.11 -6.97 41.40
N GLN A 134 -22.44 -7.01 41.22
CA GLN A 134 -23.30 -5.88 41.58
C GLN A 134 -23.76 -6.07 43.03
N GLU A 135 -23.31 -5.19 43.92
CA GLU A 135 -24.14 -4.78 45.05
C GLU A 135 -24.93 -3.54 44.60
N ARG A 136 -26.26 -3.53 44.79
CA ARG A 136 -26.94 -2.76 45.86
C ARG A 136 -28.44 -2.59 45.61
N VAL A 137 -29.18 -2.84 46.71
CA VAL A 137 -30.58 -2.54 47.05
C VAL A 137 -31.66 -3.41 46.41
#